data_AF-A0A1F6EW40-F1
#
_entry.id   AF-A0A1F6EW40-F1
#
_cell.length_a   1.000
_cell.length_b   1.000
_cell.length_c   1.000
_cell.angle_alpha   90.00
_cell.angle_beta   90.00
_cell.angle_gamma   90.00
#
_symmetry.space_group_name_H-M   'P 1'
#
loop_
_entity.id
_entity.type
_entity.pdbx_description
1 polymer ?
#
loop_
_entity_poly.entity_id
_entity_poly.type
_entity_poly.pdbx_seq_one_letter_code
_entity_poly.pdbx_strand_id
1 'polypeptide(L)'
;MTLDESDAEVAEEQIVQTVLHRGVRTVGAELNFESIVLSYGMKQLTVFIDDANATIDTKIETAELENPQKPRETNILYKAAKLFMQEAMNRRRSQYKYTFTTRNPKMLDWARGSGDEIFHWTRPGEPVKGNDSYFVFETTFKPEHYEPDQKVVWE
;
A
#
# COMPACT_ATOMS: atom_id res chain seq x y z
N MET A 1 -9.27 -29.86 16.42
CA MET A 1 -9.10 -28.59 17.16
C MET A 1 -8.89 -27.53 16.10
N THR A 2 -9.99 -26.99 15.57
CA THR A 2 -9.96 -25.85 14.64
C THR A 2 -9.63 -24.63 15.46
N LEU A 3 -8.53 -23.94 15.15
CA LEU A 3 -8.30 -22.59 15.65
C LEU A 3 -9.53 -21.76 15.25
N ASP A 4 -10.08 -21.02 16.21
CA ASP A 4 -11.18 -20.10 15.97
C ASP A 4 -10.73 -19.09 14.90
N GLU A 5 -11.59 -18.80 13.92
CA GLU A 5 -11.27 -17.86 12.83
C GLU A 5 -10.92 -16.47 13.39
N SER A 6 -11.50 -16.12 14.55
CA SER A 6 -11.16 -14.90 15.28
C SER A 6 -9.72 -14.85 15.75
N ASP A 7 -9.16 -15.97 16.22
CA ASP A 7 -7.79 -16.03 16.72
C ASP A 7 -6.77 -15.85 15.59
N ALA A 8 -7.10 -16.37 14.40
CA ALA A 8 -6.28 -16.21 13.22
C ALA A 8 -6.28 -14.76 12.69
N GLU A 9 -7.42 -14.08 12.73
CA GLU A 9 -7.54 -12.67 12.33
C GLU A 9 -6.76 -11.75 13.28
N VAL A 10 -6.90 -11.96 14.59
CA VAL A 10 -6.15 -11.21 15.61
C VAL A 10 -4.64 -11.41 15.46
N ALA A 11 -4.20 -12.65 15.22
CA ALA A 11 -2.79 -12.92 14.98
C ALA A 11 -2.25 -12.23 13.72
N GLU A 12 -3.04 -12.19 12.65
CA GLU A 12 -2.66 -11.50 11.41
C GLU A 12 -2.54 -9.99 11.60
N GLU A 13 -3.49 -9.36 12.29
CA GLU A 13 -3.45 -7.93 12.59
C GLU A 13 -2.20 -7.55 13.39
N GLN A 14 -1.85 -8.34 14.40
CA GLN A 14 -0.63 -8.13 15.19
C GLN A 14 0.65 -8.22 14.33
N ILE A 15 0.67 -9.15 13.36
CA ILE A 15 1.78 -9.26 12.41
C ILE A 15 1.86 -8.01 11.53
N VAL A 16 0.73 -7.54 11.00
CA VAL A 16 0.66 -6.33 10.17
C VAL A 16 1.18 -5.12 10.92
N GLN A 17 0.73 -4.90 12.16
CA GLN A 17 1.20 -3.80 13.02
C GLN A 17 2.70 -3.93 13.31
N THR A 18 3.20 -5.14 13.58
CA THR A 18 4.62 -5.38 13.82
C THR A 18 5.46 -5.04 12.58
N VAL A 19 5.01 -5.41 11.39
CA VAL A 19 5.69 -5.09 10.12
C VAL A 19 5.71 -3.58 9.89
N LEU A 20 4.58 -2.89 10.10
CA LEU A 20 4.52 -1.43 9.98
C LEU A 20 5.47 -0.73 10.96
N HIS A 21 5.47 -1.12 12.23
CA HIS A 21 6.28 -0.50 13.27
C HIS A 21 7.79 -0.71 13.05
N ARG A 22 8.19 -1.85 12.47
CA ARG A 22 9.58 -2.15 12.12
C ARG A 22 10.01 -1.55 10.78
N GLY A 23 9.11 -0.93 10.04
CA GLY A 23 9.41 -0.33 8.74
C GLY A 23 10.43 0.80 8.86
N VAL A 24 11.38 0.85 7.92
CA VAL A 24 12.40 1.90 7.87
C VAL A 24 11.83 3.07 7.09
N ARG A 25 11.59 4.20 7.78
CA ARG A 25 11.03 5.42 7.18
C ARG A 25 12.15 6.37 6.73
N THR A 26 11.98 6.96 5.56
CA THR A 26 12.85 8.02 5.03
C THR A 26 12.00 9.23 4.70
N VAL A 27 12.42 10.41 5.15
CA VAL A 27 11.76 11.70 4.86
C VAL A 27 12.76 12.61 4.18
N GLY A 28 12.48 13.04 2.96
CA GLY A 28 13.31 14.01 2.24
C GLY A 28 12.67 15.39 2.25
N ALA A 29 13.18 16.28 3.10
CA ALA A 29 12.64 17.63 3.25
C ALA A 29 12.76 18.50 1.98
N GLU A 30 13.82 18.31 1.18
CA GLU A 30 14.07 19.13 -0.02
C GLU A 30 13.22 18.71 -1.22
N LEU A 31 12.73 17.47 -1.23
CA LEU A 31 12.09 16.84 -2.39
C LEU A 31 10.60 16.54 -2.12
N ASN A 32 10.06 16.96 -0.99
CA ASN A 32 8.68 16.67 -0.53
C ASN A 32 8.29 15.20 -0.79
N PHE A 33 9.17 14.27 -0.38
CA PHE A 33 8.88 12.85 -0.46
C PHE A 33 9.00 12.19 0.90
N GLU A 34 8.19 11.16 1.08
CA GLU A 34 8.29 10.23 2.19
C GLU A 34 8.27 8.82 1.63
N SER A 35 9.07 7.94 2.21
CA SER A 35 9.02 6.52 1.88
C SER A 35 9.14 5.65 3.13
N ILE A 36 8.63 4.43 3.01
CA ILE A 36 8.84 3.38 4.01
C ILE A 36 9.25 2.09 3.32
N VAL A 37 10.21 1.40 3.91
CA VAL A 37 10.62 0.05 3.51
C VAL A 37 10.08 -0.94 4.54
N LEU A 38 9.20 -1.84 4.10
CA LEU A 38 8.56 -2.87 4.91
C LEU A 38 9.14 -4.23 4.53
N SER A 39 9.45 -5.07 5.52
CA SER A 39 10.04 -6.40 5.28
C SER A 39 9.29 -7.48 6.06
N TYR A 40 8.98 -8.59 5.39
CA TYR A 40 8.37 -9.75 6.01
C TYR A 40 8.69 -11.03 5.23
N GLY A 41 9.35 -11.97 5.92
CA GLY A 41 9.88 -13.18 5.28
C GLY A 41 10.91 -12.82 4.22
N MET A 42 10.75 -13.35 3.01
CA MET A 42 11.64 -13.11 1.88
C MET A 42 11.31 -11.86 1.07
N LYS A 43 10.27 -11.09 1.44
CA LYS A 43 9.81 -9.95 0.64
C LYS A 43 10.09 -8.63 1.32
N GLN A 44 10.39 -7.65 0.47
CA GLN A 44 10.49 -6.25 0.83
C GLN A 44 9.55 -5.44 -0.04
N LEU A 45 8.76 -4.57 0.57
CA LEU A 45 7.88 -3.62 -0.10
C LEU A 45 8.31 -2.20 0.25
N THR A 46 8.66 -1.42 -0.76
CA THR A 46 8.89 0.01 -0.60
C THR A 46 7.65 0.77 -1.04
N VAL A 47 7.17 1.68 -0.20
CA VAL A 47 6.11 2.64 -0.52
C VAL A 47 6.75 4.01 -0.67
N PHE A 48 6.41 4.72 -1.73
CA PHE A 48 6.83 6.09 -2.00
C PHE A 48 5.59 6.98 -2.03
N ILE A 49 5.65 8.12 -1.33
CA ILE A 49 4.61 9.14 -1.37
C ILE A 49 5.25 10.43 -1.88
N ASP A 50 4.76 10.90 -3.02
CA ASP A 50 5.18 12.12 -3.70
C ASP A 50 4.13 13.22 -3.46
N ASP A 51 4.49 14.22 -2.65
CA ASP A 51 3.63 15.35 -2.34
C ASP A 51 3.39 16.28 -3.54
N ALA A 52 4.37 16.42 -4.43
CA ALA A 52 4.27 17.36 -5.54
C ALA A 52 3.20 16.91 -6.55
N ASN A 53 3.05 15.60 -6.73
CA ASN A 53 2.11 15.00 -7.67
C ASN A 53 0.87 14.40 -6.99
N ALA A 54 0.80 14.41 -5.65
CA ALA A 54 -0.22 13.74 -4.87
C ALA A 54 -0.41 12.25 -5.26
N THR A 55 0.72 11.55 -5.46
CA THR A 55 0.74 10.15 -5.87
C THR A 55 1.43 9.26 -4.85
N ILE A 56 1.01 8.00 -4.85
CA ILE A 56 1.63 6.92 -4.09
C ILE A 56 2.04 5.84 -5.10
N ASP A 57 3.26 5.35 -4.95
CA ASP A 57 3.82 4.25 -5.74
C ASP A 57 4.39 3.17 -4.82
N THR A 58 4.45 1.94 -5.32
CA THR A 58 4.99 0.80 -4.59
C THR A 58 5.91 -0.05 -5.42
N LYS A 59 6.97 -0.56 -4.82
CA LYS A 59 7.89 -1.53 -5.42
C LYS A 59 8.06 -2.72 -4.49
N ILE A 60 7.74 -3.92 -4.98
CA ILE A 60 7.95 -5.17 -4.23
C ILE A 60 9.10 -5.97 -4.82
N GLU A 61 10.00 -6.40 -3.96
CA GLU A 61 11.18 -7.19 -4.31
C GLU A 61 11.26 -8.43 -3.43
N THR A 62 11.92 -9.47 -3.94
CA THR A 62 12.28 -10.64 -3.13
C THR A 62 13.73 -10.44 -2.69
N ALA A 63 13.96 -10.34 -1.39
CA ALA A 63 15.29 -10.21 -0.82
C ALA A 63 16.08 -11.52 -1.01
N GLU A 64 17.39 -11.41 -1.21
CA GLU A 64 18.25 -12.58 -1.41
C GLU A 64 18.42 -13.36 -0.08
N LEU A 65 17.79 -14.54 -0.04
CA LEU A 65 18.13 -15.80 0.65
C LEU A 65 18.34 -15.86 2.18
N GLU A 66 18.35 -14.76 2.94
CA GLU A 66 18.65 -14.88 4.39
C GLU A 66 17.43 -15.16 5.28
N ASN A 67 16.21 -14.84 4.82
CA ASN A 67 15.00 -15.03 5.62
C ASN A 67 14.17 -16.23 5.14
N PRO A 68 13.60 -17.03 6.05
CA PRO A 68 12.68 -18.09 5.66
C PRO A 68 11.41 -17.50 5.04
N GLN A 69 10.88 -18.19 4.02
CA GLN A 69 9.59 -17.86 3.44
C GLN A 69 8.50 -17.92 4.52
N LYS A 70 7.63 -16.91 4.53
CA LYS A 70 6.48 -16.84 5.44
C LYS A 70 5.15 -16.97 4.69
N PRO A 71 4.06 -17.36 5.36
CA PRO A 71 2.75 -17.36 4.74
C PRO A 71 2.29 -15.94 4.41
N ARG A 72 1.57 -15.78 3.28
CA ARG A 72 0.88 -14.54 2.87
C ARG A 72 1.75 -13.28 2.84
N GLU A 73 3.06 -13.39 2.58
CA GLU A 73 4.01 -12.27 2.67
C GLU A 73 3.56 -11.01 1.95
N THR A 74 3.15 -11.15 0.69
CA THR A 74 2.65 -10.03 -0.12
C THR A 74 1.44 -9.36 0.55
N ASN A 75 0.47 -10.13 1.04
CA ASN A 75 -0.73 -9.57 1.68
C ASN A 75 -0.39 -8.83 2.97
N ILE A 76 0.47 -9.40 3.82
CA ILE A 76 0.89 -8.76 5.08
C ILE A 76 1.57 -7.42 4.78
N LEU A 77 2.50 -7.41 3.81
CA LEU A 77 3.21 -6.20 3.42
C LEU A 77 2.27 -5.12 2.89
N TYR A 78 1.35 -5.47 1.99
CA TYR A 78 0.41 -4.50 1.43
C TYR A 78 -0.66 -4.04 2.43
N LYS A 79 -1.07 -4.87 3.40
CA LYS A 79 -1.91 -4.44 4.52
C LYS A 79 -1.20 -3.40 5.39
N ALA A 80 0.07 -3.65 5.74
CA ALA A 80 0.89 -2.68 6.48
C ALA A 80 1.11 -1.39 5.68
N ALA A 81 1.35 -1.52 4.37
CA ALA A 81 1.48 -0.37 3.47
C ALA A 81 0.20 0.46 3.40
N LYS A 82 -1.00 -0.17 3.33
CA LYS A 82 -2.28 0.53 3.35
C LYS A 82 -2.44 1.39 4.61
N LEU A 83 -2.10 0.83 5.78
CA LEU A 83 -2.12 1.57 7.05
C LEU A 83 -1.17 2.77 7.02
N PHE A 84 0.05 2.59 6.52
CA PHE A 84 1.01 3.69 6.35
C PHE A 84 0.49 4.78 5.40
N MET A 85 -0.06 4.41 4.25
CA MET A 85 -0.66 5.34 3.29
C MET A 85 -1.79 6.14 3.94
N GLN A 86 -2.69 5.47 4.66
CA GLN A 86 -3.80 6.12 5.37
C GLN A 86 -3.31 7.07 6.48
N GLU A 87 -2.31 6.65 7.27
CA GLU A 87 -1.66 7.50 8.29
C GLU A 87 -1.09 8.78 7.66
N ALA A 88 -0.41 8.66 6.53
CA ALA A 88 0.15 9.79 5.80
C ALA A 88 -0.95 10.74 5.30
N MET A 89 -2.05 10.21 4.73
CA MET A 89 -3.17 11.05 4.26
C MET A 89 -3.84 11.80 5.40
N ASN A 90 -4.06 11.11 6.54
CA ASN A 90 -4.62 11.70 7.73
C ASN A 90 -3.74 12.85 8.25
N ARG A 91 -2.41 12.65 8.30
CA ARG A 91 -1.45 13.68 8.73
C ARG A 91 -1.41 14.87 7.78
N ARG A 92 -1.46 14.63 6.46
CA ARG A 92 -1.38 15.67 5.42
C ARG A 92 -2.71 16.35 5.11
N ARG A 93 -3.82 15.81 5.64
CA ARG A 93 -5.20 16.26 5.35
C ARG A 93 -5.49 16.41 3.85
N SER A 94 -4.86 15.55 3.05
CA SER A 94 -4.86 15.62 1.59
C SER A 94 -5.12 14.24 1.01
N GLN A 95 -5.71 14.20 -0.18
CA GLN A 95 -6.02 12.95 -0.89
C GLN A 95 -4.94 12.62 -1.92
N TYR A 96 -4.55 11.35 -2.03
CA TYR A 96 -3.50 10.90 -2.95
C TYR A 96 -4.00 9.73 -3.77
N LYS A 97 -3.55 9.67 -5.02
CA LYS A 97 -3.84 8.54 -5.91
C LYS A 97 -2.77 7.48 -5.74
N TYR A 98 -3.19 6.27 -5.37
CA TYR A 98 -2.33 5.10 -5.40
C TYR A 98 -2.48 4.37 -6.74
N THR A 99 -1.36 4.19 -7.44
CA THR A 99 -1.32 3.44 -8.70
C THR A 99 -0.47 2.19 -8.52
N PHE A 100 -1.08 1.02 -8.70
CA PHE A 100 -0.36 -0.24 -8.78
C PHE A 100 -0.22 -0.66 -10.25
N THR A 101 1.01 -0.82 -10.72
CA THR A 101 1.29 -1.29 -12.07
C THR A 101 2.03 -2.62 -12.05
N THR A 102 1.66 -3.52 -12.94
CA THR A 102 2.37 -4.81 -13.04
C THR A 102 2.31 -5.43 -14.42
N ARG A 103 3.38 -6.17 -14.73
CA ARG A 103 3.49 -7.09 -15.88
C ARG A 103 3.57 -8.55 -15.43
N ASN A 104 3.77 -8.78 -14.12
CA ASN A 104 3.97 -10.11 -13.58
C ASN A 104 2.62 -10.80 -13.41
N PRO A 105 2.36 -11.96 -14.06
CA PRO A 105 1.08 -12.66 -13.96
C PRO A 105 0.65 -12.96 -12.52
N LYS A 106 1.59 -13.33 -11.63
CA LYS A 106 1.29 -13.61 -10.22
C LYS A 106 0.80 -12.37 -9.47
N MET A 107 1.38 -11.20 -9.78
CA MET A 107 0.98 -9.95 -9.18
C MET A 107 -0.32 -9.41 -9.79
N LEU A 108 -0.58 -9.70 -11.07
CA LEU A 108 -1.87 -9.42 -11.70
C LEU A 108 -3.00 -10.22 -11.04
N ASP A 109 -2.79 -11.53 -10.86
CA ASP A 109 -3.77 -12.40 -10.21
C ASP A 109 -3.97 -11.99 -8.75
N TRP A 110 -2.88 -11.66 -8.04
CA TRP A 110 -2.96 -11.11 -6.70
C TRP A 110 -3.79 -9.82 -6.65
N ALA A 111 -3.52 -8.87 -7.56
CA ALA A 111 -4.23 -7.58 -7.58
C ALA A 111 -5.73 -7.75 -7.83
N ARG A 112 -6.12 -8.74 -8.64
CA ARG A 112 -7.54 -9.09 -8.90
C ARG A 112 -8.21 -9.87 -7.77
N GLY A 113 -7.44 -10.52 -6.90
CA GLY A 113 -7.93 -11.24 -5.73
C GLY A 113 -7.68 -10.44 -4.45
N SER A 114 -6.77 -10.90 -3.60
CA SER A 114 -6.48 -10.25 -2.31
C SER A 114 -6.05 -8.79 -2.39
N GLY A 115 -5.46 -8.34 -3.49
CA GLY A 115 -5.16 -6.92 -3.68
C GLY A 115 -6.43 -6.08 -3.74
N ASP A 116 -7.47 -6.56 -4.41
CA ASP A 116 -8.78 -5.88 -4.46
C ASP A 116 -9.50 -5.92 -3.10
N GLU A 117 -9.38 -7.03 -2.36
CA GLU A 117 -9.88 -7.11 -0.97
C GLU A 117 -9.20 -6.07 -0.05
N ILE A 118 -7.91 -5.78 -0.29
CA ILE A 118 -7.15 -4.80 0.50
C ILE A 118 -7.47 -3.36 0.06
N PHE A 119 -7.46 -3.07 -1.24
CA PHE A 119 -7.47 -1.68 -1.75
C PHE A 119 -8.78 -1.23 -2.38
N HIS A 120 -9.70 -2.15 -2.68
CA HIS A 120 -10.97 -1.91 -3.35
C HIS A 120 -10.79 -1.02 -4.59
N TRP A 121 -10.20 -1.58 -5.65
CA TRP A 121 -9.73 -0.79 -6.78
C TRP A 121 -10.90 -0.07 -7.46
N THR A 122 -10.74 1.23 -7.69
CA THR A 122 -11.70 2.02 -8.49
C THR A 122 -11.57 1.73 -9.98
N ARG A 123 -10.35 1.41 -10.43
CA ARG A 123 -10.05 0.97 -11.79
C ARG A 123 -9.46 -0.44 -11.76
N PRO A 124 -10.23 -1.48 -12.08
CA PRO A 124 -9.76 -2.86 -12.03
C PRO A 124 -8.98 -3.22 -13.29
N GLY A 125 -7.65 -3.06 -13.25
CA GLY A 125 -6.71 -3.81 -14.09
C GLY A 125 -6.91 -3.74 -15.60
N GLU A 126 -7.05 -2.55 -16.18
CA GLU A 126 -7.12 -2.40 -17.64
C GLU A 126 -5.73 -2.56 -18.27
N PRO A 127 -5.60 -3.32 -19.38
CA PRO A 127 -4.34 -3.43 -20.09
C PRO A 127 -4.02 -2.12 -20.80
N VAL A 128 -2.90 -1.51 -20.45
CA VAL A 128 -2.35 -0.36 -21.18
C VAL A 128 -1.51 -0.89 -22.32
N LYS A 129 -1.98 -0.68 -23.55
CA LYS A 129 -1.30 -1.11 -24.78
C LYS A 129 -0.14 -0.16 -25.09
N GLY A 130 1.04 -0.73 -25.33
CA GLY A 130 2.26 -0.05 -25.73
C GLY A 130 3.32 -1.08 -26.10
N ASN A 131 4.55 -0.62 -26.38
CA ASN A 131 5.69 -1.53 -26.66
C ASN A 131 5.89 -2.56 -25.55
N ASP A 132 5.58 -2.18 -24.31
CA ASP A 132 5.48 -3.09 -23.20
C ASP A 132 4.08 -3.00 -22.58
N SER A 133 3.24 -4.00 -22.83
CA SER A 133 1.90 -4.04 -22.23
C SER A 133 1.98 -4.31 -20.71
N TYR A 134 1.25 -3.53 -19.92
CA TYR A 134 1.14 -3.71 -18.47
C TYR A 134 -0.30 -3.45 -18.01
N PHE A 135 -0.60 -3.87 -16.78
CA PHE A 135 -1.89 -3.65 -16.14
C PHE A 135 -1.80 -2.55 -15.09
N VAL A 136 -2.84 -1.75 -14.98
CA VAL A 136 -2.94 -0.63 -14.04
C VAL A 136 -4.15 -0.81 -13.13
N PHE A 137 -3.92 -0.66 -11.82
CA PHE A 137 -4.94 -0.62 -10.79
C PHE A 137 -4.82 0.70 -10.04
N GLU A 138 -5.95 1.38 -9.80
CA GLU A 138 -5.96 2.70 -9.17
C GLU A 138 -6.97 2.73 -8.02
N THR A 139 -6.59 3.40 -6.93
CA THR A 139 -7.50 3.81 -5.85
C THR A 139 -7.08 5.18 -5.32
N THR A 140 -7.94 5.81 -4.54
CA THR A 140 -7.67 7.12 -3.92
C THR A 140 -7.78 6.99 -2.42
N PHE A 141 -6.69 7.32 -1.72
CA PHE A 141 -6.72 7.47 -0.28
C PHE A 141 -7.16 8.88 0.07
N LYS A 142 -8.11 8.98 1.00
CA LYS A 142 -8.62 10.25 1.54
C LYS A 142 -8.39 10.26 3.05
N PRO A 143 -8.23 11.44 3.68
CA PRO A 143 -8.22 11.51 5.13
C PRO A 143 -9.56 11.00 5.70
N GLU A 144 -9.53 10.15 6.73
CA GLU A 144 -10.73 9.56 7.34
C GLU A 144 -11.59 10.59 8.08
N HIS A 145 -10.95 11.64 8.61
CA HIS A 145 -11.61 12.77 9.29
C HIS A 145 -11.53 14.05 8.44
N TYR A 146 -11.73 13.94 7.13
CA TYR A 146 -11.78 15.09 6.24
C TYR A 146 -13.09 15.86 6.43
N GLU A 147 -13.05 16.94 7.21
CA GLU A 147 -14.00 18.04 7.04
C GLU A 147 -13.42 18.96 5.95
N PRO A 148 -13.98 19.00 4.73
CA PRO A 148 -13.59 20.04 3.78
C PRO A 148 -13.89 21.36 4.45
N ASP A 149 -12.86 22.22 4.61
CA ASP A 149 -13.01 23.57 5.15
C ASP A 149 -14.31 24.16 4.58
N GLN A 150 -15.27 24.41 5.47
CA GLN A 150 -16.51 25.07 5.09
C GLN A 150 -16.08 26.36 4.40
N LYS A 151 -16.46 26.50 3.12
CA LYS A 151 -16.21 27.71 2.34
C LYS A 151 -16.52 28.90 3.23
N VAL A 152 -15.51 29.65 3.63
CA VAL A 152 -15.72 30.96 4.24
C VAL A 152 -16.35 31.80 3.14
N VAL A 153 -17.68 31.91 3.20
CA VAL A 153 -18.43 32.86 2.38
C VAL A 153 -18.09 34.22 2.95
N TRP A 154 -17.19 34.93 2.29
CA TRP A 154 -17.05 36.37 2.51
C TRP A 154 -18.26 37.02 1.84
N GLU A 155 -19.22 37.46 2.67
CA GLU A 155 -20.27 38.41 2.25
C GLU A 155 -19.69 39.81 2.02
#